data_AF-A0A8T7EUD2-F1
#
_entry.id   AF-A0A8T7EUD2-F1
#
_cell.length_a   1.000
_cell.length_b   1.000
_cell.length_c   1.000
_cell.angle_alpha   90.00
_cell.angle_beta   90.00
_cell.angle_gamma   90.00
#
_symmetry.space_group_name_H-M   'P 1'
#
loop_
_entity.id
_entity.type
_entity.pdbx_description
1 polymer ?
#
loop_
_entity_poly.entity_id
_entity_poly.type
_entity_poly.pdbx_seq_one_letter_code
_entity_poly.pdbx_strand_id
1 'polypeptide(L)'
;MVIAASLCYAALTVYTRRRLSNTIEPIVIAGSTFFLAVPAALVLVLLEPVLGVQVAADVGPMTGEALGSVLVLGLLNTFIAYLFFYYIIRELGAFRATSVTYVVPVFGVVLGGLALHEQIDLPLIAGAALILSGIAVINLGGRLVEWMRPRSRSAAVT
;
A
#
# COMPACT_ATOMS: atom_id res chain seq x y z
N MET A 1 2.68 16.50 11.78
CA MET A 1 2.69 15.95 10.40
C MET A 1 2.30 14.48 10.33
N VAL A 2 2.94 13.58 11.10
CA VAL A 2 2.66 12.12 11.05
C VAL A 2 1.18 11.76 11.29
N ILE A 3 0.51 12.39 12.26
CA ILE A 3 -0.92 12.11 12.57
C ILE A 3 -1.85 12.59 11.43
N ALA A 4 -1.55 13.73 10.81
CA ALA A 4 -2.34 14.24 9.69
C ALA A 4 -2.17 13.35 8.44
N ALA A 5 -0.95 12.88 8.18
CA ALA A 5 -0.66 11.96 7.08
C ALA A 5 -1.35 10.61 7.27
N SER A 6 -1.32 10.03 8.48
CA SER A 6 -1.98 8.77 8.76
C SER A 6 -3.51 8.87 8.69
N LEU A 7 -4.11 9.98 9.14
CA LEU A 7 -5.54 10.24 8.97
C LEU A 7 -5.94 10.38 7.50
N CYS A 8 -5.16 11.11 6.71
CA CYS A 8 -5.43 11.31 5.29
C CYS A 8 -5.32 9.99 4.51
N TYR A 9 -4.29 9.19 4.82
CA TYR A 9 -4.06 7.89 4.20
C TYR A 9 -5.16 6.86 4.57
N ALA A 10 -5.58 6.84 5.84
CA ALA A 10 -6.68 5.99 6.31
C ALA A 10 -8.02 6.39 5.68
N ALA A 11 -8.32 7.69 5.58
CA ALA A 11 -9.54 8.19 4.94
C ALA A 11 -9.58 7.82 3.45
N LEU A 12 -8.45 8.00 2.74
CA LEU A 12 -8.30 7.64 1.33
C LEU A 12 -8.54 6.15 1.11
N THR A 13 -7.83 5.28 1.82
CA THR A 13 -7.97 3.82 1.66
C THR A 13 -9.38 3.33 1.96
N VAL A 14 -10.05 3.87 2.98
CA VAL A 14 -11.44 3.52 3.31
C VAL A 14 -12.42 4.00 2.24
N TYR A 15 -12.24 5.21 1.72
CA TYR A 15 -13.10 5.77 0.67
C TYR A 15 -12.99 4.99 -0.64
N THR A 16 -11.77 4.74 -1.11
CA THR A 16 -11.52 4.00 -2.35
C THR A 16 -12.04 2.57 -2.26
N ARG A 17 -11.84 1.91 -1.11
CA ARG A 17 -12.32 0.53 -0.87
C ARG A 17 -13.84 0.44 -0.83
N ARG A 18 -14.54 1.40 -0.20
CA ARG A 18 -16.00 1.36 -0.02
C ARG A 18 -16.80 1.86 -1.21
N ARG A 19 -16.29 2.82 -1.98
CA ARG A 19 -17.07 3.50 -3.02
C ARG A 19 -16.62 3.21 -4.45
N LEU A 20 -15.34 2.92 -4.69
CA LEU A 20 -14.82 2.79 -6.06
C LEU A 20 -14.57 1.34 -6.50
N SER A 21 -14.29 0.41 -5.57
CA SER A 21 -13.94 -0.97 -5.93
C SER A 21 -15.07 -1.81 -6.57
N ASN A 22 -16.33 -1.39 -6.40
CA ASN A 22 -17.51 -2.13 -6.91
C ASN A 22 -18.09 -1.58 -8.22
N THR A 23 -17.65 -0.41 -8.69
CA THR A 23 -18.33 0.30 -9.80
C THR A 23 -17.39 0.76 -10.90
N ILE A 24 -16.09 0.90 -10.63
CA ILE A 24 -15.14 1.50 -11.58
C ILE A 24 -14.09 0.48 -11.99
N GLU A 25 -13.81 0.41 -13.30
CA GLU A 25 -12.73 -0.43 -13.81
C GLU A 25 -11.39 -0.01 -13.22
N PRO A 26 -10.58 -0.97 -12.77
CA PRO A 26 -9.40 -0.65 -11.99
C PRO A 26 -8.29 0.09 -12.71
N ILE A 27 -8.25 -0.01 -14.04
CA ILE A 27 -7.40 0.81 -14.91
C ILE A 27 -7.71 2.31 -14.75
N VAL A 28 -8.98 2.67 -14.54
CA VAL A 28 -9.43 4.06 -14.42
C VAL A 28 -9.06 4.63 -13.04
N ILE A 29 -9.09 3.82 -11.98
CA ILE A 29 -8.68 4.26 -10.64
C ILE A 29 -7.16 4.45 -10.58
N ALA A 30 -6.39 3.52 -11.15
CA ALA A 30 -4.95 3.68 -11.24
C ALA A 30 -4.58 4.91 -12.09
N GLY A 31 -5.17 5.04 -13.29
CA GLY A 31 -4.93 6.18 -14.18
C GLY A 31 -5.28 7.54 -13.56
N SER A 32 -6.43 7.64 -12.88
CA SER A 32 -6.83 8.88 -12.19
C SER A 32 -5.91 9.24 -11.02
N THR A 33 -5.37 8.25 -10.29
CA THR A 33 -4.42 8.51 -9.20
C THR A 33 -3.12 9.12 -9.73
N PHE A 34 -2.59 8.61 -10.84
CA PHE A 34 -1.41 9.19 -11.49
C PHE A 34 -1.70 10.59 -12.05
N PHE A 35 -2.86 10.77 -12.69
CA PHE A 35 -3.27 12.07 -13.22
C PHE A 35 -3.45 13.13 -12.15
N LEU A 36 -3.92 12.77 -10.96
CA LEU A 36 -4.10 13.68 -9.83
C LEU A 36 -2.80 13.89 -9.04
N ALA A 37 -1.90 12.90 -9.03
CA ALA A 37 -0.60 13.01 -8.37
C ALA A 37 0.30 14.09 -9.00
N VAL A 38 0.26 14.24 -10.33
CA VAL A 38 1.05 15.26 -11.05
C VAL A 38 0.70 16.71 -10.62
N PRO A 39 -0.56 17.17 -10.67
CA PRO A 39 -0.92 18.50 -10.21
C PRO A 39 -0.76 18.66 -8.69
N ALA A 40 -0.98 17.61 -7.89
CA ALA A 40 -0.71 17.68 -6.45
C ALA A 40 0.79 17.89 -6.15
N ALA A 41 1.68 17.20 -6.86
CA ALA A 41 3.12 17.42 -6.77
C ALA A 41 3.51 18.84 -7.19
N LEU A 42 2.90 19.36 -8.26
CA LEU A 42 3.13 20.73 -8.72
C LEU A 42 2.69 21.78 -7.69
N VAL A 43 1.52 21.59 -7.06
CA VAL A 43 1.03 22.48 -5.99
C VAL A 43 1.97 22.48 -4.79
N LEU A 44 2.54 21.33 -4.41
CA LEU A 44 3.50 21.25 -3.32
C LEU A 44 4.79 22.01 -3.64
N VAL A 45 5.32 21.90 -4.87
CA VAL A 45 6.47 22.68 -5.35
C VAL A 45 6.18 24.19 -5.33
N LEU A 46 4.99 24.58 -5.76
CA LEU A 46 4.57 26.00 -5.75
C LEU A 46 4.37 26.57 -4.34
N LEU A 47 4.09 25.72 -3.34
CA LEU A 47 3.93 26.10 -1.93
C LEU A 47 5.25 26.19 -1.15
N GLU A 48 6.35 25.65 -1.68
CA GLU A 48 7.70 25.71 -1.08
C GLU A 48 8.12 27.13 -0.65
N PRO A 49 8.02 28.17 -1.50
CA PRO A 49 8.42 29.54 -1.12
C PRO A 49 7.52 30.15 -0.04
N VAL A 50 6.27 29.68 0.10
CA VAL A 50 5.30 30.20 1.08
C VAL A 50 5.48 29.53 2.44
N LEU A 51 5.84 28.25 2.46
CA LEU A 51 6.05 27.48 3.69
C LEU A 51 7.45 27.65 4.30
N GLY A 52 8.39 28.28 3.59
CA GLY A 52 9.77 28.43 4.05
C GLY A 52 10.54 27.11 4.13
N VAL A 53 9.99 26.03 3.55
CA VAL A 53 10.62 24.72 3.48
C VAL A 53 11.37 24.66 2.16
N GLN A 54 12.70 24.77 2.21
CA GLN A 54 13.57 24.61 1.06
C GLN A 54 13.84 23.11 0.86
N VAL A 55 12.93 22.37 0.21
CA VAL A 55 13.19 20.96 -0.17
C VAL A 55 14.11 20.91 -1.39
N ALA A 56 14.06 21.94 -2.24
CA ALA A 56 14.95 22.12 -3.40
C ALA A 56 16.42 22.47 -3.05
N ALA A 57 16.77 22.62 -1.76
CA ALA A 57 18.16 22.83 -1.38
C ALA A 57 18.93 21.51 -1.53
N ASP A 58 19.73 21.44 -2.59
CA ASP A 58 20.72 20.38 -2.88
C ASP A 58 20.23 19.17 -3.68
N VAL A 59 19.28 19.36 -4.60
CA VAL A 59 19.13 18.42 -5.72
C VAL A 59 20.31 18.63 -6.67
N GLY A 60 21.32 17.76 -6.57
CA GLY A 60 22.43 17.69 -7.52
C GLY A 60 21.96 17.68 -8.99
N PRO A 61 22.86 17.87 -9.97
CA PRO A 61 22.48 17.96 -11.37
C PRO A 61 21.59 16.80 -11.77
N MET A 62 20.50 17.09 -12.49
CA MET A 62 19.52 16.10 -12.93
C MET A 62 20.21 15.10 -13.88
N THR A 63 20.73 14.00 -13.33
CA THR A 63 21.40 12.96 -14.09
C THR A 63 20.39 12.08 -14.80
N GLY A 64 20.78 11.47 -15.92
CA GLY A 64 19.95 10.48 -16.63
C GLY A 64 19.58 9.28 -15.73
N GLU A 65 20.41 8.95 -14.76
CA GLU A 65 20.16 7.92 -13.75
C GLU A 65 19.04 8.30 -12.77
N ALA A 66 18.98 9.58 -12.34
CA ALA A 66 17.91 10.05 -11.47
C ALA A 66 16.55 9.99 -12.18
N LEU A 67 16.50 10.43 -13.44
CA LEU A 67 15.31 10.31 -14.30
C LEU A 67 14.91 8.84 -14.51
N GLY A 68 15.88 7.97 -14.79
CA GLY A 68 15.64 6.52 -14.93
C GLY A 68 15.07 5.91 -13.65
N SER A 69 15.62 6.26 -12.49
CA SER A 69 15.18 5.75 -11.18
C SER A 69 13.74 6.19 -10.86
N VAL A 70 13.40 7.45 -11.14
CA VAL A 70 12.03 7.97 -10.96
C VAL A 70 11.04 7.27 -11.90
N LEU A 71 11.42 7.03 -13.15
CA LEU A 71 10.57 6.31 -14.11
C LEU A 71 10.34 4.85 -13.66
N VAL A 72 11.38 4.16 -13.20
CA VAL A 72 11.24 2.79 -12.69
C VAL A 72 10.36 2.75 -11.43
N LEU A 73 10.52 3.69 -10.50
CA LEU A 73 9.68 3.79 -9.30
C LEU A 73 8.21 4.15 -9.61
N GLY A 74 7.99 5.08 -10.53
CA GLY A 74 6.66 5.53 -10.90
C GLY A 74 5.91 4.50 -11.75
N LEU A 75 6.48 4.13 -12.89
CA LEU A 75 5.83 3.23 -13.85
C LEU A 75 5.93 1.78 -13.40
N LEU A 76 7.14 1.29 -13.11
CA LEU A 76 7.33 -0.14 -12.86
C LEU A 76 6.81 -0.56 -11.48
N ASN A 77 7.15 0.19 -10.44
CA ASN A 77 6.70 -0.14 -9.09
C ASN A 77 5.24 0.28 -8.87
N THR A 78 4.88 1.55 -9.12
CA THR A 78 3.55 2.05 -8.70
C THR A 78 2.43 1.71 -9.70
N PHE A 79 2.64 1.91 -11.01
CA PHE A 79 1.57 1.69 -12.01
C PHE A 79 1.26 0.21 -12.19
N ILE A 80 2.29 -0.63 -12.38
CA ILE A 80 2.10 -2.08 -12.55
C ILE A 80 1.57 -2.74 -11.27
N ALA A 81 2.07 -2.37 -10.08
CA ALA A 81 1.57 -2.95 -8.84
C ALA A 81 0.08 -2.63 -8.61
N TYR A 82 -0.36 -1.41 -8.93
CA TYR A 82 -1.78 -1.06 -8.83
C TYR A 82 -2.64 -1.82 -9.84
N LEU A 83 -2.16 -2.04 -11.08
CA LEU A 83 -2.86 -2.89 -12.03
C LEU A 83 -3.09 -4.30 -11.47
N PHE A 84 -2.04 -4.94 -10.94
CA PHE A 84 -2.17 -6.25 -10.32
C PHE A 84 -3.06 -6.23 -9.08
N PHE A 85 -2.87 -5.25 -8.19
CA PHE A 85 -3.63 -5.14 -6.95
C PHE A 85 -5.14 -5.08 -7.24
N TYR A 86 -5.53 -4.24 -8.17
CA TYR A 86 -6.93 -4.11 -8.51
C TYR A 86 -7.46 -5.25 -9.40
N TYR A 87 -6.63 -5.85 -10.26
CA TYR A 87 -6.98 -7.07 -10.99
C TYR A 87 -7.33 -8.20 -10.01
N ILE A 88 -6.48 -8.40 -9.00
CA ILE A 88 -6.70 -9.38 -7.92
C ILE A 88 -7.99 -9.07 -7.15
N ILE A 89 -8.30 -7.80 -6.87
CA ILE A 89 -9.56 -7.41 -6.23
C ILE A 89 -10.77 -7.84 -7.07
N ARG A 90 -10.72 -7.63 -8.39
CA ARG A 90 -11.81 -7.98 -9.31
C ARG A 90 -12.02 -9.49 -9.41
N GLU A 91 -10.94 -10.26 -9.46
CA GLU A 91 -11.00 -11.70 -9.76
C GLU A 91 -11.15 -12.56 -8.50
N LEU A 92 -10.46 -12.22 -7.42
CA LEU A 92 -10.39 -12.99 -6.18
C LEU A 92 -11.18 -12.38 -5.01
N GLY A 93 -11.73 -11.18 -5.22
CA GLY A 93 -12.49 -10.43 -4.22
C GLY A 93 -11.59 -9.71 -3.19
N ALA A 94 -12.14 -8.65 -2.58
CA ALA A 94 -11.43 -7.75 -1.67
C ALA A 94 -10.82 -8.40 -0.41
N PHE A 95 -11.18 -9.65 -0.10
CA PHE A 95 -10.67 -10.40 1.06
C PHE A 95 -9.32 -11.06 0.76
N ARG A 96 -9.15 -11.68 -0.42
CA ARG A 96 -7.88 -12.29 -0.84
C ARG A 96 -6.84 -11.25 -1.24
N ALA A 97 -7.28 -10.09 -1.77
CA ALA A 97 -6.38 -8.97 -2.06
C ALA A 97 -5.64 -8.46 -0.82
N THR A 98 -6.30 -8.43 0.35
CA THR A 98 -5.66 -8.05 1.61
C THR A 98 -4.56 -9.02 2.04
N SER A 99 -4.55 -10.27 1.55
CA SER A 99 -3.48 -11.22 1.83
C SER A 99 -2.14 -10.82 1.21
N VAL A 100 -2.16 -10.10 0.08
CA VAL A 100 -0.94 -9.63 -0.59
C VAL A 100 -0.18 -8.64 0.29
N THR A 101 -0.92 -7.79 1.02
CA THR A 101 -0.32 -6.81 1.94
C THR A 101 0.44 -7.47 3.09
N TYR A 102 0.13 -8.71 3.45
CA TYR A 102 0.82 -9.45 4.50
C TYR A 102 2.21 -9.93 4.10
N VAL A 103 2.48 -10.05 2.79
CA VAL A 103 3.78 -10.50 2.29
C VAL A 103 4.77 -9.33 2.17
N VAL A 104 4.28 -8.09 2.16
CA VAL A 104 5.09 -6.85 2.08
C VAL A 104 6.24 -6.81 3.10
N PRO A 105 6.03 -7.00 4.42
CA PRO A 105 7.12 -6.94 5.38
C PRO A 105 8.18 -8.04 5.16
N VAL A 106 7.77 -9.23 4.71
CA VAL A 106 8.72 -10.33 4.40
C VAL A 106 9.61 -9.95 3.23
N PHE A 107 9.00 -9.48 2.13
CA PHE A 107 9.76 -8.99 0.98
C PHE A 107 10.63 -7.80 1.33
N GLY A 108 10.17 -6.90 2.19
CA GLY A 108 10.94 -5.75 2.66
C GLY A 108 12.25 -6.16 3.35
N VAL A 109 12.18 -7.09 4.30
CA VAL A 109 13.40 -7.58 5.00
C VAL A 109 14.32 -8.36 4.07
N VAL A 110 13.77 -9.22 3.21
CA VAL A 110 14.57 -10.04 2.28
C VAL A 110 15.27 -9.16 1.25
N LEU A 111 14.57 -8.21 0.64
CA LEU A 111 15.14 -7.29 -0.34
C LEU A 111 16.08 -6.26 0.32
N GLY A 112 15.80 -5.81 1.55
CA GLY A 112 16.71 -4.96 2.31
C GLY A 112 18.06 -5.64 2.56
N GLY A 113 18.03 -6.90 2.99
CA GLY A 113 19.25 -7.69 3.18
C GLY A 113 19.98 -8.03 1.87
N LEU A 114 19.26 -8.42 0.81
CA LEU A 114 19.87 -8.87 -0.45
C LEU A 114 20.28 -7.73 -1.40
N ALA A 115 19.43 -6.71 -1.57
CA ALA A 115 19.63 -5.65 -2.55
C ALA A 115 20.33 -4.43 -1.92
N LEU A 116 19.98 -4.06 -0.68
CA LEU A 116 20.59 -2.93 0.03
C LEU A 116 21.81 -3.34 0.89
N HIS A 117 22.09 -4.64 1.00
CA HIS A 117 23.15 -5.19 1.85
C HIS A 117 23.05 -4.70 3.31
N GLU A 118 21.83 -4.49 3.82
CA GLU A 118 21.63 -4.11 5.22
C GLU A 118 22.10 -5.23 6.15
N GLN A 119 22.80 -4.85 7.22
CA GLN A 119 23.17 -5.79 8.27
C GLN A 119 21.91 -6.25 9.00
N ILE A 120 21.57 -7.52 8.83
CA ILE A 120 20.42 -8.13 9.47
C ILE A 120 20.77 -8.35 10.95
N ASP A 121 20.51 -7.33 11.75
CA ASP A 121 20.79 -7.34 13.17
C ASP A 121 19.62 -7.92 13.98
N LEU A 122 19.89 -8.36 15.21
CA LEU A 122 18.92 -8.98 16.11
C LEU A 122 17.63 -8.14 16.31
N PRO A 123 17.71 -6.80 16.45
CA PRO A 123 16.52 -5.95 16.57
C PRO A 123 15.62 -5.97 15.32
N LEU A 124 16.20 -6.06 14.12
CA LEU A 124 15.45 -6.13 12.86
C LEU A 124 14.66 -7.42 12.78
N ILE A 125 15.29 -8.54 13.16
CA ILE A 125 14.65 -9.86 13.20
C ILE A 125 13.51 -9.86 14.22
N ALA A 126 13.74 -9.29 15.41
CA ALA A 126 12.72 -9.19 16.45
C ALA A 126 11.51 -8.34 16.01
N GLY A 127 11.76 -7.20 15.36
CA GLY A 127 10.71 -6.37 14.77
C GLY A 127 9.92 -7.07 13.68
N ALA A 128 10.60 -7.77 12.76
CA ALA A 128 9.97 -8.55 11.71
C ALA A 128 9.10 -9.69 12.28
N ALA A 129 9.60 -10.41 13.28
CA ALA A 129 8.86 -11.46 13.97
C ALA A 129 7.60 -10.91 14.66
N LEU A 130 7.69 -9.74 15.30
CA LEU A 130 6.56 -9.08 15.94
C LEU A 130 5.46 -8.73 14.93
N ILE A 131 5.83 -8.14 13.79
CA ILE A 131 4.87 -7.81 12.70
C ILE A 131 4.19 -9.08 12.18
N LEU A 132 4.96 -10.13 11.89
CA LEU A 132 4.42 -11.41 11.40
C LEU A 132 3.48 -12.06 12.41
N SER A 133 3.80 -11.99 13.70
CA SER A 133 2.94 -12.50 14.76
C SER A 133 1.60 -11.74 14.83
N GLY A 134 1.61 -10.40 14.70
CA GLY A 134 0.40 -9.59 14.68
C GLY A 134 -0.51 -9.90 13.49
N ILE A 135 0.09 -10.10 12.30
CA ILE A 135 -0.63 -10.53 11.10
C ILE A 135 -1.27 -11.91 11.31
N ALA A 136 -0.53 -12.86 11.89
CA ALA A 136 -1.04 -14.19 12.18
C ALA A 136 -2.24 -14.15 13.12
N VAL A 137 -2.19 -13.36 14.20
CA VAL A 137 -3.29 -13.21 15.15
C VAL A 137 -4.56 -12.67 14.48
N ILE A 138 -4.44 -11.63 13.64
CA ILE A 138 -5.58 -11.02 12.94
C ILE A 138 -6.24 -12.04 11.99
N ASN A 139 -5.43 -12.83 11.26
CA ASN A 139 -5.95 -13.75 10.25
C ASN A 139 -6.54 -15.04 10.87
N LEU A 140 -5.86 -15.61 11.88
CA LEU A 140 -6.35 -16.81 12.56
C LEU A 140 -7.55 -16.52 13.46
N GLY A 141 -7.64 -15.33 14.07
CA GLY A 141 -8.76 -14.93 14.91
C GLY A 141 -10.10 -14.90 14.18
N GLY A 142 -10.13 -14.45 12.92
CA GLY A 142 -11.34 -14.47 12.09
C GLY A 142 -11.83 -15.88 11.78
N ARG A 143 -10.91 -16.83 11.54
CA ARG A 143 -11.26 -18.25 11.33
C ARG A 143 -11.78 -18.89 12.61
N LEU A 144 -11.22 -18.58 13.78
CA LEU A 144 -11.75 -19.09 15.05
C LEU A 144 -13.17 -18.58 15.34
N VAL A 145 -13.46 -17.31 15.08
CA VAL A 145 -14.80 -16.73 15.30
C VAL A 145 -15.85 -17.37 14.39
N GLU A 146 -15.49 -17.72 13.15
CA GLU A 146 -16.38 -18.42 12.21
C GLU A 146 -16.66 -19.86 12.64
N TRP A 147 -15.68 -20.55 13.25
CA TRP A 147 -15.87 -21.85 13.89
C TRP A 147 -16.73 -21.80 15.16
N MET A 148 -16.73 -20.67 15.87
CA MET A 148 -17.54 -20.47 17.08
C MET A 148 -18.97 -19.99 16.79
N ARG A 149 -19.28 -19.64 15.54
CA ARG A 149 -20.62 -19.17 15.17
C ARG A 149 -21.58 -20.38 15.15
N PRO A 150 -22.61 -20.44 16.01
CA PRO A 150 -23.56 -21.54 15.98
C PRO A 150 -24.23 -21.52 14.61
N ARG A 151 -24.08 -22.64 13.89
CA ARG A 151 -24.71 -22.88 12.59
C ARG A 151 -26.22 -22.92 12.82
N SER A 152 -26.87 -21.75 12.79
CA SER A 152 -28.32 -21.66 12.89
C SER A 152 -28.88 -22.42 11.68
N ARG A 153 -29.51 -23.56 11.99
CA ARG A 153 -30.24 -24.42 11.07
C ARG A 153 -31.26 -23.58 10.31
N SER A 154 -30.99 -23.30 9.03
CA SER A 154 -32.07 -23.09 8.06
C SER A 154 -32.47 -24.49 7.56
N ALA A 155 -33.35 -25.09 8.34
CA ALA A 155 -34.27 -26.14 7.89
C ALA A 155 -35.68 -25.59 8.16
N ALA A 156 -36.60 -25.86 7.24
CA ALA A 156 -37.91 -25.24 7.04
C ALA A 156 -37.80 -23.90 6.26
N VAL A 157 -38.38 -23.73 5.08
CA VAL A 157 -39.71 -24.18 4.65
C VAL A 157 -39.69 -24.47 3.14
N THR A 158 -40.22 -25.65 2.81
CA THR A 158 -40.70 -26.13 1.50
C THR A 158 -41.80 -25.25 0.93
#